data_AF-A0A7S0AX91-F1
#
_entry.id   AF-A0A7S0AX91-F1
#
_cell.length_a   1.000
_cell.length_b   1.000
_cell.length_c   1.000
_cell.angle_alpha   90.00
_cell.angle_beta   90.00
_cell.angle_gamma   90.00
#
_symmetry.space_group_name_H-M   'P 1'
#
loop_
_entity.id
_entity.type
_entity.pdbx_description
1 polymer ?
#
loop_
_entity_poly.entity_id
_entity_poly.type
_entity_poly.pdbx_seq_one_letter_code
_entity_poly.pdbx_strand_id
1 'polypeptide(L)'
;MPDDFLKAKTPVLEAVKIAPGTTKKCFFNQLIATTANALEFSKVGVDGGGFDPTTDVPTQAGVDACVCFADGTSIPLEILLDAKQMCEDIAIDVQWQKGDVALVCNYLMMHARRPWKGEAGTRQVVASLVEEPTCTSFGNPLVA
;
A
#
# COMPACT_ATOMS: atom_id res chain seq x y z
N MET A 1 13.51 -7.65 -21.97
CA MET A 1 14.04 -6.47 -21.24
C MET A 1 15.41 -6.20 -21.82
N PRO A 2 15.73 -4.97 -22.24
CA PRO A 2 17.09 -4.63 -22.62
C PRO A 2 18.06 -4.80 -21.44
N ASP A 3 19.36 -4.90 -21.73
CA ASP A 3 20.41 -5.26 -20.77
C ASP A 3 20.73 -4.16 -19.72
N ASP A 4 20.00 -3.03 -19.72
CA ASP A 4 20.20 -1.87 -18.85
C ASP A 4 19.17 -1.76 -17.70
N PHE A 5 18.33 -2.78 -17.48
CA PHE A 5 17.32 -2.78 -16.41
C PHE A 5 17.76 -3.54 -15.15
N LEU A 6 17.50 -2.93 -13.98
CA LEU A 6 17.66 -3.59 -12.68
C LEU A 6 16.40 -4.38 -12.32
N LYS A 7 16.56 -5.69 -12.06
CA LYS A 7 15.51 -6.52 -11.47
C LYS A 7 15.84 -6.85 -10.02
N ALA A 8 14.99 -6.43 -9.09
CA ALA A 8 15.13 -6.72 -7.66
C ALA A 8 14.12 -7.79 -7.21
N LYS A 9 14.54 -8.64 -6.27
CA LYS A 9 13.67 -9.56 -5.53
C LYS A 9 13.92 -9.36 -4.04
N THR A 10 12.88 -9.09 -3.28
CA THR A 10 12.97 -8.99 -1.82
C THR A 10 13.23 -10.37 -1.19
N PRO A 11 13.75 -10.44 0.04
CA PRO A 11 13.67 -11.68 0.82
C PRO A 11 12.20 -12.06 1.07
N VAL A 12 11.99 -13.29 1.57
CA VAL A 12 10.68 -13.70 2.09
C VAL A 12 10.35 -12.82 3.30
N LEU A 13 9.15 -12.24 3.31
CA LEU A 13 8.66 -11.37 4.36
C LEU A 13 7.34 -11.89 4.91
N GLU A 14 7.09 -11.63 6.20
CA GLU A 14 5.81 -11.92 6.83
C GLU A 14 4.73 -10.98 6.29
N ALA A 15 3.60 -11.54 5.85
CA ALA A 15 2.42 -10.75 5.46
C ALA A 15 1.66 -10.21 6.67
N VAL A 16 1.71 -10.90 7.81
CA VAL A 16 1.05 -10.50 9.06
C VAL A 16 2.09 -10.42 10.15
N LYS A 17 2.21 -9.26 10.78
CA LYS A 17 3.16 -8.99 11.87
C LYS A 17 2.44 -8.75 13.18
N ILE A 18 3.14 -8.88 14.30
CA ILE A 18 2.66 -8.38 15.59
C ILE A 18 3.15 -6.93 15.75
N ALA A 19 2.24 -5.99 16.03
CA ALA A 19 2.63 -4.61 16.29
C ALA A 19 3.56 -4.56 17.53
N PRO A 20 4.74 -3.93 17.44
CA PRO A 20 5.74 -3.96 18.50
C PRO A 20 5.19 -3.47 19.85
N GLY A 21 5.46 -4.21 20.92
CA GLY A 21 4.95 -3.91 22.26
C GLY A 21 3.48 -4.28 22.49
N THR A 22 2.85 -5.02 21.58
CA THR A 22 1.43 -5.42 21.67
C THR A 22 1.25 -6.91 21.35
N THR A 23 0.01 -7.41 21.42
CA THR A 23 -0.39 -8.74 20.91
C THR A 23 -1.18 -8.66 19.60
N LYS A 24 -1.35 -7.45 19.03
CA LYS A 24 -2.21 -7.21 17.88
C LYS A 24 -1.53 -7.64 16.58
N LYS A 25 -2.21 -8.50 15.82
CA LYS A 25 -1.83 -8.85 14.45
C LYS A 25 -2.18 -7.71 13.50
N CYS A 26 -1.26 -7.36 12.63
CA CYS A 26 -1.38 -6.26 11.68
C CYS A 26 -1.03 -6.74 10.28
N PHE A 27 -1.83 -6.30 9.30
CA PHE A 27 -1.60 -6.56 7.88
C PHE A 27 -0.53 -5.59 7.34
N PHE A 28 0.72 -5.80 7.77
CA PHE A 28 1.85 -4.92 7.46
C PHE A 28 2.65 -5.49 6.29
N ASN A 29 2.13 -5.29 5.08
CA ASN A 29 2.74 -5.72 3.83
C ASN A 29 2.32 -4.77 2.69
N GLN A 30 2.72 -5.10 1.45
CA GLN A 30 2.43 -4.28 0.27
C GLN A 30 1.46 -4.95 -0.72
N LEU A 31 0.77 -6.04 -0.33
CA LEU A 31 -0.10 -6.80 -1.24
C LEU A 31 -1.22 -5.95 -1.84
N ILE A 32 -1.85 -5.07 -1.06
CA ILE A 32 -2.92 -4.19 -1.58
C ILE A 32 -2.36 -3.15 -2.53
N ALA A 33 -1.22 -2.54 -2.19
CA ALA A 33 -0.55 -1.58 -3.06
C ALA A 33 -0.12 -2.25 -4.38
N THR A 34 0.47 -3.44 -4.30
CA THR A 34 0.82 -4.23 -5.48
C THR A 34 -0.41 -4.57 -6.29
N THR A 35 -1.54 -4.93 -5.68
CA THR A 35 -2.78 -5.29 -6.42
C THR A 35 -3.42 -4.07 -7.08
N ALA A 36 -3.48 -2.94 -6.35
CA ALA A 36 -4.02 -1.68 -6.86
C ALA A 36 -3.17 -1.11 -8.00
N ASN A 37 -1.86 -1.33 -7.97
CA ASN A 37 -0.91 -0.82 -8.95
C ASN A 37 -0.32 -1.92 -9.84
N ALA A 38 -0.87 -3.14 -9.83
CA ALA A 38 -0.28 -4.31 -10.52
C ALA A 38 -0.10 -4.04 -12.02
N LEU A 39 -0.95 -3.18 -12.57
CA LEU A 39 -0.96 -2.80 -13.98
C LEU A 39 0.04 -1.70 -14.30
N GLU A 40 0.35 -0.85 -13.33
CA GLU A 40 1.44 0.13 -13.40
C GLU A 40 2.80 -0.60 -13.51
N PHE A 41 2.95 -1.74 -12.81
CA PHE A 41 4.18 -2.53 -12.81
C PHE A 41 4.22 -3.63 -13.88
N SER A 42 3.07 -4.16 -14.32
CA SER A 42 3.00 -5.20 -15.36
C SER A 42 3.09 -4.63 -16.78
N LYS A 43 2.66 -3.38 -17.00
CA LYS A 43 2.87 -2.66 -18.26
C LYS A 43 4.25 -2.01 -18.22
N VAL A 44 5.28 -2.83 -18.38
CA VAL A 44 6.62 -2.31 -18.67
C VAL A 44 6.58 -1.63 -20.04
N GLY A 45 6.46 -0.31 -20.05
CA GLY A 45 6.98 0.57 -21.11
C GLY A 45 6.52 0.34 -22.55
N VAL A 46 5.39 -0.32 -22.82
CA VAL A 46 5.04 -0.63 -24.22
C VAL A 46 4.59 0.61 -24.99
N ASP A 47 3.79 1.51 -24.38
CA ASP A 47 3.20 2.64 -25.13
C ASP A 47 3.18 3.99 -24.40
N GLY A 48 3.80 4.13 -23.22
CA GLY A 48 3.84 5.41 -22.48
C GLY A 48 2.47 5.92 -21.98
N GLY A 49 1.43 5.10 -22.00
CA GLY A 49 0.04 5.48 -21.69
C GLY A 49 -0.28 5.75 -20.22
N GLY A 50 0.65 5.53 -19.29
CA GLY A 50 0.40 5.62 -17.84
C GLY A 50 -0.60 4.57 -17.34
N PHE A 51 -0.78 4.52 -16.02
CA PHE A 51 -1.81 3.70 -15.37
C PHE A 51 -3.08 4.55 -15.20
N ASP A 52 -4.21 4.05 -15.70
CA ASP A 52 -5.52 4.64 -15.44
C ASP A 52 -6.25 3.82 -14.37
N PRO A 53 -6.34 4.31 -13.11
CA PRO A 53 -7.01 3.58 -12.02
C PRO A 53 -8.51 3.40 -12.22
N THR A 54 -9.10 4.00 -13.25
CA THR A 54 -10.54 3.88 -13.55
C THR A 54 -10.87 2.84 -14.62
N THR A 55 -9.89 2.44 -15.44
CA THR A 55 -10.12 1.52 -16.57
C THR A 55 -9.16 0.33 -16.59
N ASP A 56 -8.00 0.42 -15.95
CA ASP A 56 -7.06 -0.68 -15.87
C ASP A 56 -7.47 -1.66 -14.75
N VAL A 57 -7.81 -2.90 -15.12
CA VAL A 57 -8.17 -4.01 -14.22
C VAL A 57 -7.04 -5.05 -14.08
N PRO A 58 -6.64 -5.45 -12.85
CA PRO A 58 -5.49 -6.33 -12.66
C PRO A 58 -5.76 -7.73 -13.21
N THR A 59 -4.71 -8.41 -13.66
CA THR A 59 -4.76 -9.80 -14.15
C THR A 59 -3.87 -10.69 -13.30
N GLN A 60 -4.16 -11.99 -13.26
CA GLN A 60 -3.36 -12.96 -12.51
C GLN A 60 -1.89 -12.91 -12.93
N ALA A 61 -1.62 -12.91 -14.24
CA ALA A 61 -0.26 -12.83 -14.78
C ALA A 61 0.46 -11.53 -14.39
N GLY A 62 -0.26 -10.41 -14.33
CA GLY A 62 0.30 -9.12 -13.91
C GLY A 62 0.72 -9.12 -12.45
N VAL A 63 -0.10 -9.67 -11.57
CA VAL A 63 0.23 -9.80 -10.14
C VAL A 63 1.36 -10.80 -9.91
N ASP A 64 1.34 -11.96 -10.58
CA ASP A 64 2.38 -13.01 -10.43
C ASP A 64 3.78 -12.51 -10.82
N ALA A 65 3.86 -11.50 -11.70
CA ALA A 65 5.12 -10.84 -12.04
C ALA A 65 5.71 -9.99 -10.90
N CYS A 66 4.88 -9.59 -9.93
CA CYS A 66 5.24 -8.66 -8.86
C CYS A 66 5.29 -9.33 -7.49
N VAL A 67 4.42 -10.29 -7.20
CA VAL A 67 4.31 -10.92 -5.89
C VAL A 67 3.85 -12.38 -5.99
N CYS A 68 4.39 -13.21 -5.11
CA CYS A 68 4.06 -14.63 -4.97
C CYS A 68 4.20 -15.04 -3.50
N PHE A 69 3.73 -16.24 -3.15
CA PHE A 69 4.02 -16.84 -1.86
C PHE A 69 5.52 -17.13 -1.70
N ALA A 70 5.94 -17.41 -0.46
CA ALA A 70 7.33 -17.69 -0.13
C ALA A 70 7.91 -18.91 -0.88
N ASP A 71 7.05 -19.86 -1.25
CA ASP A 71 7.39 -21.05 -2.03
C ASP A 71 7.38 -20.80 -3.55
N GLY A 72 7.07 -19.57 -3.98
CA GLY A 72 6.99 -19.18 -5.38
C GLY A 72 5.65 -19.47 -6.05
N THR A 73 4.68 -20.04 -5.33
CA THR A 73 3.33 -20.26 -5.89
C THR A 73 2.56 -18.95 -6.03
N SER A 74 1.66 -18.88 -7.01
CA SER A 74 0.82 -17.71 -7.26
C SER A 74 -0.12 -17.45 -6.09
N ILE A 75 -0.36 -16.17 -5.81
CA ILE A 75 -1.44 -15.75 -4.91
C ILE A 75 -2.68 -15.53 -5.78
N PRO A 76 -3.81 -16.23 -5.55
CA PRO A 76 -5.02 -16.02 -6.36
C PRO A 76 -5.45 -14.55 -6.39
N LEU A 77 -5.70 -14.03 -7.60
CA LEU A 77 -6.10 -12.65 -7.81
C LEU A 77 -7.38 -12.30 -7.05
N GLU A 78 -8.34 -13.22 -7.01
CA GLU A 78 -9.59 -13.07 -6.26
C GLU A 78 -9.36 -12.77 -4.77
N ILE A 79 -8.42 -13.46 -4.12
CA ILE A 79 -8.08 -13.24 -2.71
C ILE A 79 -7.50 -11.84 -2.51
N LEU A 80 -6.69 -11.38 -3.45
CA LEU A 80 -6.08 -10.05 -3.40
C LEU A 80 -7.11 -8.94 -3.63
N LEU A 81 -8.06 -9.15 -4.54
CA LEU A 81 -9.17 -8.25 -4.80
C LEU A 81 -10.11 -8.18 -3.59
N ASP A 82 -10.42 -9.31 -2.96
CA ASP A 82 -11.20 -9.37 -1.73
C ASP A 82 -10.51 -8.60 -0.59
N ALA A 83 -9.21 -8.84 -0.39
CA ALA A 83 -8.44 -8.11 0.61
C ALA A 83 -8.41 -6.60 0.34
N LYS A 84 -8.29 -6.20 -0.94
CA LYS A 84 -8.39 -4.78 -1.34
C LYS A 84 -9.77 -4.23 -1.00
N GLN A 85 -10.84 -4.94 -1.33
CA GLN A 85 -12.21 -4.48 -1.06
C GLN A 85 -12.44 -4.31 0.44
N MET A 86 -12.00 -5.27 1.27
CA MET A 86 -12.07 -5.14 2.73
C MET A 86 -11.35 -3.89 3.24
N CYS A 87 -10.19 -3.55 2.66
CA CYS A 87 -9.45 -2.34 3.02
C CYS A 87 -10.20 -1.05 2.62
N GLU A 88 -10.88 -1.04 1.46
CA GLU A 88 -11.71 0.09 1.03
C GLU A 88 -12.95 0.24 1.94
N ASP A 89 -13.58 -0.86 2.33
CA ASP A 89 -14.79 -0.85 3.16
C ASP A 89 -14.54 -0.28 4.56
N ILE A 90 -13.33 -0.48 5.10
CA ILE A 90 -12.93 0.06 6.41
C ILE A 90 -12.16 1.37 6.31
N ALA A 91 -11.94 1.89 5.10
CA ALA A 91 -11.20 3.13 4.89
C ALA A 91 -12.01 4.33 5.39
N ILE A 92 -11.32 5.27 6.03
CA ILE A 92 -11.91 6.53 6.47
C ILE A 92 -11.32 7.66 5.63
N ASP A 93 -12.18 8.30 4.82
CA ASP A 93 -11.78 9.45 4.01
C ASP A 93 -11.74 10.73 4.87
N VAL A 94 -10.53 11.11 5.29
CA VAL A 94 -10.28 12.35 6.04
C VAL A 94 -10.58 13.57 5.16
N GLN A 95 -11.57 14.36 5.57
CA GLN A 95 -11.96 15.61 4.91
C GLN A 95 -11.05 16.76 5.38
N TRP A 96 -9.83 16.81 4.83
CA TRP A 96 -8.79 17.76 5.21
C TRP A 96 -9.23 19.23 5.11
N GLN A 97 -8.91 19.99 6.15
CA GLN A 97 -8.96 21.45 6.19
C GLN A 97 -7.55 22.03 6.41
N LYS A 98 -7.37 23.30 6.04
CA LYS A 98 -6.09 23.97 6.25
C LYS A 98 -5.81 24.09 7.75
N GLY A 99 -4.67 23.54 8.18
CA GLY A 99 -4.23 23.53 9.57
C GLY A 99 -4.47 22.22 10.29
N ASP A 100 -5.21 21.27 9.69
CA ASP A 100 -5.37 19.94 10.25
C ASP A 100 -4.04 19.20 10.33
N VAL A 101 -3.90 18.39 11.39
CA VAL A 101 -2.78 17.48 11.60
C VAL A 101 -3.35 16.11 11.96
N ALA A 102 -2.97 15.09 11.18
CA ALA A 102 -3.28 13.70 11.49
C ALA A 102 -2.02 13.02 12.04
N LEU A 103 -2.16 12.39 13.21
CA LEU A 103 -1.15 11.48 13.74
C LEU A 103 -1.54 10.05 13.38
N VAL A 104 -0.66 9.36 12.64
CA VAL A 104 -0.91 8.00 12.14
C VAL A 104 0.09 7.03 12.75
N CYS A 105 -0.41 5.94 13.33
CA CYS A 105 0.45 4.84 13.78
C CYS A 105 0.79 3.95 12.59
N ASN A 106 2.01 4.06 12.07
CA ASN A 106 2.42 3.29 10.89
C ASN A 106 2.39 1.77 11.12
N TYR A 107 2.49 1.29 12.37
CA TYR A 107 2.37 -0.13 12.70
C TYR A 107 0.95 -0.69 12.51
N LEU A 108 -0.07 0.16 12.69
CA LEU A 108 -1.47 -0.26 12.75
C LEU A 108 -2.29 0.17 11.54
N MET A 109 -1.86 1.21 10.83
CA MET A 109 -2.66 1.86 9.80
C MET A 109 -1.95 1.87 8.46
N MET A 110 -2.69 1.48 7.42
CA MET A 110 -2.37 1.81 6.04
C MET A 110 -2.96 3.19 5.70
N HIS A 111 -2.34 3.90 4.77
CA HIS A 111 -2.86 5.15 4.25
C HIS A 111 -2.75 5.17 2.73
N ALA A 112 -3.69 5.85 2.09
CA ALA A 112 -3.75 6.01 0.65
C ALA A 112 -4.27 7.43 0.31
N ARG A 113 -4.44 7.71 -0.98
CA ARG A 113 -4.93 9.01 -1.45
C ARG A 113 -6.02 8.83 -2.49
N ARG A 114 -7.13 9.57 -2.32
CA ARG A 114 -8.15 9.74 -3.37
C ARG A 114 -7.67 10.73 -4.45
N PRO A 115 -8.09 10.58 -5.72
CA PRO A 115 -7.82 11.57 -6.77
C PRO A 115 -8.29 12.98 -6.35
N TRP A 116 -7.48 13.99 -6.65
CA TRP A 116 -7.84 15.40 -6.40
C TRP A 116 -8.56 15.96 -7.62
N LYS A 117 -9.74 16.55 -7.41
CA LYS A 117 -10.57 17.10 -8.48
C LYS A 117 -10.43 18.62 -8.66
N GLY A 118 -9.67 19.30 -7.80
CA GLY A 118 -9.38 20.73 -7.94
C GLY A 118 -8.21 20.98 -8.88
N GLU A 119 -7.89 22.26 -9.09
CA GLU A 119 -6.81 22.68 -9.99
C GLU A 119 -5.44 22.15 -9.50
N ALA A 120 -4.52 21.91 -10.43
CA ALA A 120 -3.16 21.50 -10.10
C ALA A 120 -2.48 22.51 -9.18
N GLY A 121 -1.77 22.03 -8.14
CA GLY A 121 -1.10 22.89 -7.17
C GLY A 121 -1.99 23.43 -6.04
N THR A 122 -3.31 23.22 -6.09
CA THR A 122 -4.23 23.72 -5.02
C THR A 122 -4.31 22.83 -3.79
N ARG A 123 -3.79 21.58 -3.86
CA ARG A 123 -3.72 20.66 -2.74
C ARG A 123 -2.27 20.42 -2.33
N GLN A 124 -1.91 20.85 -1.12
CA GLN A 124 -0.61 20.59 -0.51
C GLN A 124 -0.80 19.89 0.84
N VAL A 125 -0.10 18.78 1.03
CA VAL A 125 -0.02 18.04 2.30
C VAL A 125 1.46 17.83 2.59
N VAL A 126 1.90 18.16 3.80
CA VAL A 126 3.26 17.88 4.28
C VAL A 126 3.23 16.68 5.23
N ALA A 127 4.36 15.99 5.35
CA ALA A 127 4.50 14.82 6.22
C ALA A 127 5.80 14.90 7.03
N SER A 128 5.79 14.24 8.19
CA SER A 128 6.98 14.01 9.01
C SER A 128 6.95 12.56 9.50
N LEU A 129 8.12 11.95 9.57
CA LEU A 129 8.32 10.57 9.99
C LEU A 129 9.06 10.56 11.32
N VAL A 130 8.69 9.64 12.20
CA VAL A 130 9.33 9.46 13.51
C VAL A 130 9.73 8.00 13.68
N GLU A 131 10.80 7.79 14.44
CA GLU A 131 11.19 6.46 14.91
C GLU A 131 10.58 6.23 16.30
N GLU A 132 9.84 5.13 16.44
CA GLU A 132 9.29 4.68 17.72
C GLU A 132 9.51 3.16 17.83
N PRO A 133 10.15 2.66 18.91
CA PRO A 133 10.49 1.24 19.04
C PRO A 133 9.26 0.35 19.33
N THR A 134 8.17 0.97 19.77
CA THR A 134 6.92 0.28 20.11
C THR A 134 5.71 1.04 19.55
N CYS A 135 4.55 0.40 19.52
CA CYS A 135 3.28 0.99 19.08
C CYS A 135 2.74 2.01 20.11
N THR A 136 3.46 3.12 20.25
CA THR A 136 3.18 4.20 21.20
C THR A 136 3.14 5.55 20.49
N SER A 137 2.60 6.56 21.17
CA SER A 137 2.72 7.96 20.80
C SER A 137 3.13 8.74 22.04
N PHE A 138 4.28 9.41 21.97
CA PHE A 138 4.85 10.16 23.09
C PHE A 138 4.96 9.30 24.37
N GLY A 139 5.33 8.03 24.22
CA GLY A 139 5.45 7.06 25.31
C GLY A 139 4.14 6.46 25.82
N ASN A 140 2.98 6.84 25.26
CA ASN A 140 1.69 6.27 25.63
C ASN A 140 1.27 5.17 24.64
N PRO A 141 0.83 3.98 25.11
CA PRO A 141 0.31 2.93 24.24
C PRO A 141 -0.85 3.43 23.37
N LEU A 142 -0.78 3.19 22.06
CA LEU A 142 -1.86 3.55 21.11
C LEU A 142 -2.97 2.50 21.05
N VAL A 143 -2.70 1.33 21.61
CA VAL A 143 -3.64 0.22 21.77
C VAL A 143 -3.40 -0.34 23.17
N ALA A 144 -4.49 -0.47 23.93
CA ALA A 144 -4.51 -1.10 25.25
C ALA A 144 -4.30 -2.62 25.17
#